data_AF-A0A920GZ94-F1
#
_entry.id   AF-A0A920GZ94-F1
#
_cell.length_a   1.000
_cell.length_b   1.000
_cell.length_c   1.000
_cell.angle_alpha   90.00
_cell.angle_beta   90.00
_cell.angle_gamma   90.00
#
_symmetry.space_group_name_H-M   'P 1'
#
loop_
_entity.id
_entity.type
_entity.pdbx_description
1 polymer ?
#
loop_
_entity_poly.entity_id
_entity_poly.type
_entity_poly.pdbx_seq_one_letter_code
_entity_poly.pdbx_strand_id
1 'polypeptide(L)'
;MPLEDGTLFPIRITRAHLEEDAGKSVHDAFSRETGIDLNRAGTPLLEIVTEPDFRSAEQAVAYLKALHSLVTYLGISDGNMAEGSMRCDINISLREKGSDALGTRTEIKNVNSFRFVERAIHSEYERQATFSKGGSITKKRGFTTLSKMSRGQCAQKKSQDYRYFPEPDLLPIIIDAEYIEAVRATYPSCRCQASALR
;
A
#
# COMPACT_ATOMS: atom_id res chain seq x y z
N MET A 1 -4.57 -14.60 5.51
CA MET A 1 -3.68 -14.74 4.35
C MET A 1 -3.03 -16.11 4.40
N PRO A 2 -3.04 -16.89 3.31
CA PRO A 2 -2.35 -18.18 3.27
C PRO A 2 -0.83 -18.01 3.28
N LEU A 3 -0.15 -18.80 4.10
CA LEU A 3 1.30 -18.95 4.13
C LEU A 3 1.74 -20.17 3.31
N GLU A 4 3.05 -20.28 3.03
CA GLU A 4 3.61 -21.39 2.22
C GLU A 4 3.41 -22.76 2.88
N ASP A 5 3.35 -22.81 4.21
CA ASP A 5 3.07 -24.01 5.00
C ASP A 5 1.57 -24.37 5.05
N GLY A 6 0.72 -23.64 4.33
CA GLY A 6 -0.73 -23.83 4.30
C GLY A 6 -1.48 -23.22 5.48
N THR A 7 -0.79 -22.64 6.46
CA THR A 7 -1.44 -21.97 7.60
C THR A 7 -2.04 -20.62 7.20
N LEU A 8 -3.03 -20.16 7.97
CA LEU A 8 -3.63 -18.84 7.78
C LEU A 8 -3.07 -17.85 8.81
N PHE A 9 -2.48 -16.77 8.31
CA PHE A 9 -2.05 -15.65 9.14
C PHE A 9 -3.06 -14.49 9.05
N PRO A 10 -3.65 -14.03 10.17
CA PRO A 10 -4.55 -12.89 10.17
C PRO A 10 -3.78 -11.58 10.00
N ILE A 11 -4.27 -10.70 9.14
CA ILE A 11 -3.77 -9.32 8.97
C ILE A 11 -4.95 -8.39 9.18
N ARG A 12 -4.81 -7.44 10.10
CA ARG A 12 -5.87 -6.46 10.35
C ARG A 12 -5.81 -5.34 9.33
N ILE A 13 -6.98 -4.94 8.86
CA ILE A 13 -7.18 -3.78 8.00
C ILE A 13 -7.72 -2.65 8.90
N THR A 14 -6.96 -1.58 9.03
CA THR A 14 -7.36 -0.40 9.82
C THR A 14 -8.52 0.32 9.16
N ARG A 15 -8.45 0.49 7.84
CA ARG A 15 -9.48 1.15 7.02
C ARG A 15 -9.37 0.78 5.55
N ALA A 16 -10.49 0.86 4.86
CA ALA A 16 -10.58 0.87 3.41
C ALA A 16 -11.55 1.99 3.01
N HIS A 17 -11.12 2.98 2.24
CA HIS A 17 -11.95 4.14 1.90
C HIS A 17 -11.77 4.56 0.45
N LEU A 18 -12.78 5.25 -0.07
CA LEU A 18 -12.77 5.78 -1.42
C LEU A 18 -12.02 7.11 -1.47
N GLU A 19 -11.23 7.30 -2.52
CA GLU A 19 -10.55 8.56 -2.85
C GLU A 19 -10.49 8.74 -4.38
N GLU A 20 -10.01 9.89 -4.84
CA GLU A 20 -9.80 10.17 -6.27
C GLU A 20 -8.30 10.17 -6.63
N ASP A 21 -7.97 9.70 -7.84
CA ASP A 21 -6.59 9.76 -8.32
C ASP A 21 -6.23 11.15 -8.83
N ALA A 22 -4.95 11.48 -8.70
CA ALA A 22 -4.36 12.67 -9.29
C ALA A 22 -3.96 12.44 -10.76
N GLY A 23 -3.85 13.55 -11.49
CA GLY A 23 -3.21 13.59 -12.81
C GLY A 23 -1.73 13.20 -12.77
N LYS A 24 -1.09 13.17 -13.95
CA LYS A 24 0.30 12.77 -14.14
C LYS A 24 1.13 13.94 -14.65
N SER A 25 2.29 14.16 -14.02
CA SER A 25 3.31 15.08 -14.52
C SER A 25 4.17 14.41 -15.59
N VAL A 26 4.39 15.10 -16.71
CA VAL A 26 5.23 14.66 -17.83
C VAL A 26 6.35 15.68 -18.05
N HIS A 27 7.60 15.23 -17.90
CA HIS A 27 8.77 16.12 -17.97
C HIS A 27 9.51 16.06 -19.32
N ASP A 28 9.17 15.10 -20.19
CA ASP A 28 9.87 14.88 -21.46
C ASP A 28 9.17 15.52 -22.67
N ALA A 29 7.95 16.04 -22.48
CA ALA A 29 7.14 16.62 -23.56
C ALA A 29 7.54 18.06 -23.90
N PHE A 30 8.06 18.81 -22.93
CA PHE A 30 8.38 20.24 -23.08
C PHE A 30 9.73 20.55 -22.41
N SER A 31 10.60 21.28 -23.11
CA SER A 31 11.91 21.65 -22.57
C SER A 31 11.78 22.60 -21.39
N ARG A 32 12.33 22.21 -20.23
CA ARG A 32 12.31 23.00 -18.96
C ARG A 32 10.92 23.29 -18.39
N GLU A 33 9.89 22.63 -18.87
CA GLU A 33 8.53 22.75 -18.37
C GLU A 33 8.02 21.39 -17.89
N THR A 34 6.86 21.38 -17.22
CA THR A 34 6.19 20.14 -16.82
C THR A 34 4.81 20.15 -17.46
N GLY A 35 4.57 19.22 -18.38
CA GLY A 35 3.24 18.95 -18.90
C GLY A 35 2.38 18.27 -17.83
N ILE A 36 1.11 18.63 -17.75
CA ILE A 36 0.15 18.02 -16.83
C ILE A 36 -0.88 17.26 -17.66
N ASP A 37 -0.89 15.94 -17.52
CA ASP A 37 -1.88 15.05 -18.12
C ASP A 37 -2.97 14.75 -17.07
N LEU A 38 -4.20 15.18 -17.37
CA LEU A 38 -5.35 15.02 -16.48
C LEU A 38 -6.25 13.85 -16.86
N ASN A 39 -5.89 13.02 -17.83
CA ASN A 39 -6.73 11.89 -18.28
C ASN A 39 -7.07 10.89 -17.14
N ARG A 40 -6.24 10.84 -16.10
CA ARG A 40 -6.44 9.98 -14.92
C ARG A 40 -7.08 10.70 -13.73
N ALA A 41 -7.14 12.04 -13.74
CA ALA A 41 -7.65 12.80 -12.61
C ALA A 41 -9.12 12.46 -12.35
N GLY A 42 -9.50 12.23 -11.09
CA GLY A 42 -10.87 11.85 -10.71
C GLY A 42 -11.17 10.35 -10.84
N THR A 43 -10.21 9.52 -11.26
CA THR A 43 -10.37 8.06 -11.28
C THR A 43 -10.64 7.56 -9.86
N PRO A 44 -11.68 6.74 -9.61
CA PRO A 44 -11.98 6.25 -8.27
C PRO A 44 -10.89 5.28 -7.79
N LEU A 45 -10.51 5.41 -6.52
CA LEU A 45 -9.52 4.58 -5.86
C LEU A 45 -10.08 4.04 -4.53
N LEU A 46 -9.55 2.88 -4.12
CA LEU A 46 -9.79 2.30 -2.81
C LEU A 46 -8.46 2.25 -2.05
N GLU A 47 -8.26 3.14 -1.08
CA GLU A 47 -7.09 3.12 -0.21
C GLU A 47 -7.32 2.13 0.94
N ILE A 48 -6.54 1.03 0.94
CA ILE A 48 -6.56 0.01 2.00
C ILE A 48 -5.32 0.18 2.87
N VAL A 49 -5.54 0.45 4.16
CA VAL A 49 -4.47 0.60 5.17
C VAL A 49 -4.50 -0.58 6.12
N THR A 50 -3.37 -1.26 6.24
CA THR A 50 -3.18 -2.37 7.18
C THR A 50 -2.61 -1.89 8.50
N GLU A 51 -2.90 -2.63 9.57
CA GLU A 51 -2.12 -2.56 10.81
C GLU A 51 -0.68 -3.07 10.56
N PRO A 52 0.30 -2.69 11.41
CA PRO A 52 1.68 -3.15 11.28
C PRO A 52 1.84 -4.59 11.79
N ASP A 53 1.11 -5.54 11.19
CA ASP A 53 1.07 -6.96 11.57
C ASP A 53 2.15 -7.79 10.86
N PHE A 54 2.67 -7.31 9.73
CA PHE A 54 3.73 -7.99 8.99
C PHE A 54 5.03 -8.09 9.81
N ARG A 55 5.67 -9.26 9.78
CA ARG A 55 6.95 -9.55 10.44
C ARG A 55 8.05 -9.95 9.46
N SER A 56 7.70 -10.22 8.20
CA SER A 56 8.66 -10.58 7.16
C SER A 56 8.24 -10.03 5.79
N ALA A 57 9.19 -9.99 4.85
CA ALA A 57 8.94 -9.53 3.48
C ALA A 57 7.99 -10.48 2.74
N GLU A 58 8.13 -11.78 3.00
CA GLU A 58 7.33 -12.86 2.44
C GLU A 58 5.86 -12.72 2.85
N GLN A 59 5.59 -12.36 4.11
CA GLN A 59 4.23 -12.07 4.57
C GLN A 59 3.62 -10.87 3.85
N ALA A 60 4.39 -9.79 3.64
CA ALA A 60 3.90 -8.62 2.91
C ALA A 60 3.56 -8.97 1.45
N VAL A 61 4.42 -9.75 0.79
CA VAL A 61 4.19 -10.21 -0.59
C VAL A 61 2.99 -11.16 -0.68
N ALA A 62 2.87 -12.12 0.25
CA ALA A 62 1.75 -13.04 0.29
C ALA A 62 0.41 -12.30 0.50
N TYR A 63 0.41 -11.23 1.31
CA TYR A 63 -0.77 -10.41 1.53
C TYR A 63 -1.14 -9.66 0.25
N LEU A 64 -0.17 -9.02 -0.41
CA LEU A 64 -0.43 -8.32 -1.67
C LEU A 64 -0.95 -9.25 -2.76
N LYS A 65 -0.42 -10.48 -2.86
CA LYS A 65 -0.92 -11.51 -3.79
C LYS A 65 -2.34 -11.95 -3.45
N ALA A 66 -2.65 -12.14 -2.17
CA ALA A 66 -3.99 -12.50 -1.71
C ALA A 66 -4.99 -11.37 -1.98
N LEU A 67 -4.60 -10.12 -1.72
CA LEU A 67 -5.41 -8.94 -2.00
C LEU A 67 -5.64 -8.78 -3.50
N HIS A 68 -4.60 -8.89 -4.33
CA HIS A 68 -4.71 -8.89 -5.79
C HIS A 68 -5.70 -9.95 -6.27
N SER A 69 -5.57 -11.18 -5.77
CA SER A 69 -6.47 -12.29 -6.12
C SER A 69 -7.91 -12.00 -5.70
N LEU A 70 -8.12 -11.37 -4.54
CA LEU A 70 -9.44 -10.99 -4.06
C LEU A 70 -10.10 -9.91 -4.93
N VAL A 71 -9.38 -8.81 -5.22
CA VAL A 71 -9.96 -7.69 -5.99
C VAL A 71 -10.22 -8.05 -7.44
N THR A 72 -9.37 -8.89 -8.03
CA THR A 72 -9.58 -9.42 -9.39
C THR A 72 -10.73 -10.43 -9.42
N TYR A 73 -10.85 -11.30 -8.42
CA TYR A 73 -11.97 -12.23 -8.30
C TYR A 73 -13.32 -11.53 -8.12
N LEU A 74 -13.34 -10.46 -7.33
CA LEU A 74 -14.54 -9.63 -7.12
C LEU A 74 -14.85 -8.70 -8.32
N GLY A 75 -13.96 -8.62 -9.31
CA GLY A 75 -14.12 -7.71 -10.46
C GLY A 75 -14.02 -6.22 -10.09
N ILE A 76 -13.39 -5.89 -8.96
CA ILE A 76 -13.22 -4.50 -8.48
C ILE A 76 -12.12 -3.78 -9.25
N SER A 77 -11.04 -4.49 -9.58
CA SER A 77 -9.86 -3.96 -10.28
C SER A 77 -9.17 -5.07 -11.06
N ASP A 78 -8.48 -4.71 -12.15
CA ASP A 78 -7.63 -5.63 -12.93
C ASP A 78 -6.33 -6.00 -12.19
N GLY A 79 -5.97 -5.27 -11.12
CA GLY A 79 -4.81 -5.55 -10.27
C GLY A 79 -3.44 -5.31 -10.92
N ASN A 80 -3.38 -4.73 -12.12
CA ASN A 80 -2.14 -4.55 -12.87
C ASN A 80 -1.19 -3.49 -12.27
N MET A 81 -0.18 -3.95 -11.51
CA MET A 81 0.83 -3.06 -10.92
C MET A 81 1.70 -2.33 -11.96
N ALA A 82 1.86 -2.85 -13.18
CA ALA A 82 2.68 -2.22 -14.21
C ALA A 82 1.96 -1.03 -14.86
N GLU A 83 0.65 -1.14 -15.02
CA GLU A 83 -0.22 -0.06 -15.52
C GLU A 83 -0.65 0.91 -14.41
N GLY A 84 -0.41 0.55 -13.15
CA GLY A 84 -0.62 1.41 -11.99
C GLY A 84 -2.02 1.35 -11.40
N SER A 85 -2.83 0.38 -11.79
CA SER A 85 -4.16 0.12 -11.21
C SER A 85 -4.09 -0.51 -9.81
N MET A 86 -2.94 -1.10 -9.44
CA MET A 86 -2.62 -1.47 -8.07
C MET A 86 -1.29 -0.83 -7.65
N ARG A 87 -1.32 -0.03 -6.59
CA ARG A 87 -0.16 0.66 -6.01
C ARG A 87 0.04 0.23 -4.56
N CYS A 88 1.28 0.26 -4.10
CA CYS A 88 1.61 -0.06 -2.72
C CYS A 88 2.77 0.82 -2.23
N ASP A 89 2.54 1.49 -1.11
CA ASP A 89 3.56 2.16 -0.32
C ASP A 89 3.88 1.30 0.91
N ILE A 90 5.17 1.14 1.21
CA ILE A 90 5.65 0.25 2.27
C ILE A 90 6.10 1.09 3.46
N ASN A 91 5.53 0.82 4.64
CA ASN A 91 5.95 1.41 5.90
C ASN A 91 6.71 0.36 6.72
N ILE A 92 7.98 0.63 7.05
CA ILE A 92 8.86 -0.31 7.74
C ILE A 92 9.64 0.37 8.87
N SER A 93 9.71 -0.30 10.01
CA SER A 93 10.51 0.07 11.17
C SER A 93 11.08 -1.18 11.82
N LEU A 94 12.31 -1.11 12.33
CA LEU A 94 12.84 -2.16 13.19
C LEU A 94 12.41 -1.97 14.65
N ARG A 95 12.33 -3.07 15.38
CA ARG A 95 12.15 -3.12 16.84
C ARG A 95 12.99 -4.24 17.43
N GLU A 96 13.40 -4.09 18.68
CA GLU A 96 14.09 -5.15 19.40
C GLU A 96 13.16 -6.36 19.62
N LYS A 97 13.74 -7.56 19.57
CA LYS A 97 12.97 -8.80 19.75
C LYS A 97 12.39 -8.84 21.16
N GLY A 98 11.07 -8.97 21.25
CA GLY A 98 10.34 -8.97 22.53
C GLY A 98 9.90 -7.58 23.02
N SER A 99 10.26 -6.51 22.30
CA SER A 99 9.77 -5.15 22.60
C SER A 99 8.54 -4.82 21.75
N ASP A 100 7.59 -4.10 22.35
CA ASP A 100 6.45 -3.52 21.65
C ASP A 100 6.71 -2.11 21.13
N ALA A 101 7.83 -1.49 21.51
CA ALA A 101 8.21 -0.18 21.02
C ALA A 101 8.63 -0.25 19.55
N LEU A 102 7.87 0.42 18.67
CA LEU A 102 8.22 0.57 17.26
C LEU A 102 9.35 1.59 17.09
N GLY A 103 10.37 1.23 16.31
CA GLY A 103 11.48 2.12 16.01
C GLY A 103 11.11 3.21 14.98
N THR A 104 12.15 3.82 14.41
CA THR A 104 11.95 4.90 13.43
C THR A 104 11.33 4.34 12.15
N ARG A 105 10.11 4.80 11.84
CA ARG A 105 9.40 4.44 10.60
C ARG A 105 10.05 5.08 9.38
N THR A 106 10.32 4.26 8.38
CA THR A 106 10.63 4.68 7.01
C THR A 106 9.47 4.31 6.08
N GLU A 107 9.12 5.23 5.20
CA GLU A 107 8.16 5.01 4.11
C GLU A 107 8.93 4.84 2.80
N ILE A 108 8.62 3.77 2.04
CA ILE A 108 9.14 3.48 0.71
C ILE A 108 7.98 3.63 -0.28
N LYS A 109 8.11 4.56 -1.22
CA LYS A 109 7.10 4.83 -2.25
C LYS A 109 7.48 4.28 -3.63
N ASN A 110 6.48 4.15 -4.50
CA ASN A 110 6.58 3.81 -5.92
C ASN A 110 7.17 2.41 -6.19
N VAL A 111 6.62 1.40 -5.52
CA VAL A 111 7.03 0.01 -5.72
C VAL A 111 6.06 -0.71 -6.66
N ASN A 112 6.49 -0.95 -7.89
CA ASN A 112 5.61 -1.36 -8.99
C ASN A 112 5.60 -2.88 -9.28
N SER A 113 6.13 -3.72 -8.39
CA SER A 113 6.00 -5.18 -8.52
C SER A 113 6.19 -5.89 -7.19
N PHE A 114 5.59 -7.07 -7.02
CA PHE A 114 5.78 -7.90 -5.82
C PHE A 114 7.25 -8.23 -5.55
N ARG A 115 8.03 -8.54 -6.60
CA ARG A 115 9.47 -8.78 -6.49
C ARG A 115 10.21 -7.54 -5.97
N PHE A 116 9.78 -6.33 -6.36
CA PHE A 116 10.38 -5.10 -5.87
C PHE A 116 9.94 -4.77 -4.45
N VAL A 117 8.74 -5.16 -4.03
CA VAL A 117 8.29 -5.04 -2.62
C VAL A 117 9.23 -5.84 -1.71
N GLU A 118 9.42 -7.12 -2.00
CA GLU A 118 10.31 -7.99 -1.24
C GLU A 118 11.72 -7.40 -1.12
N ARG A 119 12.31 -7.04 -2.27
CA ARG A 119 13.66 -6.48 -2.33
C ARG A 119 13.78 -5.14 -1.63
N ALA A 120 12.76 -4.29 -1.69
CA ALA A 120 12.74 -3.00 -1.01
C ALA A 120 12.70 -3.19 0.51
N ILE A 121 11.91 -4.14 1.00
CA ILE A 121 11.83 -4.49 2.43
C ILE A 121 13.18 -5.00 2.93
N HIS A 122 13.79 -5.99 2.26
CA HIS A 122 15.11 -6.50 2.67
C HIS A 122 16.19 -5.42 2.65
N SER A 123 16.24 -4.61 1.58
CA SER A 123 17.21 -3.53 1.46
C SER A 123 17.06 -2.50 2.59
N GLU A 124 15.83 -2.17 2.97
CA GLU A 124 15.58 -1.20 4.04
C GLU A 124 15.80 -1.81 5.44
N TYR A 125 15.53 -3.11 5.62
CA TYR A 125 15.88 -3.86 6.82
C TYR A 125 17.41 -3.85 7.06
N GLU A 126 18.20 -4.29 6.07
CA GLU A 126 19.68 -4.29 6.12
C GLU A 126 20.22 -2.90 6.49
N ARG A 127 19.65 -1.88 5.86
CA ARG A 127 20.00 -0.49 6.11
C ARG A 127 19.69 -0.11 7.56
N GLN A 128 18.44 -0.22 8.01
CA GLN A 128 18.07 0.15 9.38
C GLN A 128 18.87 -0.64 10.43
N ALA A 129 19.16 -1.92 10.17
CA ALA A 129 19.97 -2.76 11.06
C ALA A 129 21.41 -2.25 11.18
N THR A 130 21.99 -1.76 10.08
CA THR A 130 23.31 -1.12 10.08
C THR A 130 23.31 0.19 10.88
N PHE A 131 22.29 1.04 10.70
CA PHE A 131 22.17 2.30 11.44
C PHE A 131 21.86 2.10 12.93
N SER A 132 21.13 1.05 13.30
CA SER A 132 20.89 0.71 14.71
C SER A 132 22.17 0.43 15.51
N LYS A 133 23.30 0.18 14.83
CA LYS A 133 24.63 -0.03 15.44
C LYS A 133 25.46 1.25 15.59
N GLY A 134 24.88 2.44 15.38
CA GLY A 134 25.55 3.72 15.70
C GLY A 134 25.34 4.89 14.73
N GLY A 135 24.29 4.90 13.91
CA GLY A 135 24.01 5.99 12.96
C GLY A 135 22.55 6.48 12.96
N SER A 136 22.31 7.69 12.47
CA SER A 136 20.98 8.32 12.40
C SER A 136 20.13 7.85 11.20
N ILE A 137 18.84 7.59 11.39
CA ILE A 137 17.90 7.14 10.34
C ILE A 137 17.04 8.30 9.78
N THR A 138 16.97 8.42 8.44
CA THR A 138 16.07 9.34 7.71
C THR A 138 14.69 8.70 7.42
N LYS A 139 13.59 9.46 7.57
CA LYS A 139 12.18 8.98 7.67
C LYS A 139 11.38 8.70 6.37
N LYS A 140 11.76 9.21 5.19
CA LYS A 140 11.01 9.00 3.93
C LYS A 140 11.96 8.76 2.75
N ARG A 141 11.65 7.80 1.87
CA ARG A 141 12.48 7.46 0.69
C ARG A 141 11.68 6.96 -0.50
N GLY A 142 12.24 7.17 -1.70
CA GLY A 142 11.73 6.59 -2.95
C GLY A 142 12.56 5.38 -3.34
N PHE A 143 11.91 4.34 -3.87
CA PHE A 143 12.62 3.21 -4.49
C PHE A 143 12.80 3.47 -5.99
N THR A 144 14.02 3.34 -6.52
CA THR A 144 14.28 3.48 -7.95
C THR A 144 14.75 2.13 -8.50
N THR A 145 14.12 1.61 -9.53
CA THR A 145 14.41 0.27 -10.09
C THR A 145 15.82 0.14 -10.68
N LEU A 146 16.41 1.23 -11.18
CA LEU A 146 17.73 1.25 -11.84
C LEU A 146 18.92 1.11 -10.88
N SER A 147 18.81 1.63 -9.65
CA SER A 147 19.81 1.40 -8.60
C SER A 147 19.13 0.56 -7.55
N LYS A 148 19.60 -0.65 -7.25
CA LYS A 148 19.03 -1.57 -6.23
C LYS A 148 19.03 -1.01 -4.79
N MET A 149 19.02 0.31 -4.61
CA MET A 149 19.17 1.09 -3.40
C MET A 149 18.01 2.07 -3.26
N SER A 150 17.47 2.15 -2.05
CA SER A 150 16.54 3.19 -1.62
C SER A 150 17.26 4.54 -1.56
N ARG A 151 16.95 5.45 -2.49
CA ARG A 151 17.52 6.80 -2.47
C ARG A 151 16.64 7.70 -1.62
N GLY A 152 17.27 8.47 -0.73
CA GLY A 152 16.56 9.54 -0.02
C GLY A 152 16.03 10.54 -1.03
N GLN A 153 14.72 10.71 -1.10
CA GLN A 153 14.11 11.83 -1.81
C GLN A 153 13.79 12.92 -0.79
N CYS A 154 14.07 14.17 -1.19
CA CYS A 154 13.74 15.47 -0.59
C CYS A 154 13.81 15.59 0.95
N ALA A 155 14.55 16.60 1.42
CA ALA A 155 14.62 16.99 2.83
C ALA A 155 13.24 17.12 3.46
N GLN A 156 13.13 16.72 4.73
CA GLN A 156 11.94 16.68 5.57
C GLN A 156 11.01 17.89 5.34
N LYS A 157 10.07 17.79 4.39
CA LYS A 157 8.85 18.60 4.46
C LYS A 157 8.16 18.14 5.73
N LYS A 158 8.05 19.05 6.72
CA LYS A 158 7.19 18.86 7.91
C LYS A 158 5.87 18.23 7.45
N SER A 159 5.28 17.32 8.24
CA SER A 159 4.01 16.71 7.85
C SER A 159 3.06 17.85 7.49
N GLN A 160 2.64 17.88 6.22
CA GLN A 160 1.78 18.95 5.76
C GLN A 160 0.47 18.78 6.50
N ASP A 161 0.01 19.87 7.12
CA ASP A 161 -1.33 19.90 7.66
C ASP A 161 -2.30 19.86 6.46
N TYR A 162 -2.90 18.70 6.25
CA TYR A 162 -3.86 18.48 5.17
C TYR A 162 -5.18 19.21 5.42
N ARG A 163 -5.38 19.78 6.61
CA ARG A 163 -6.57 20.56 6.99
C ARG A 163 -7.86 19.80 6.66
N TYR A 164 -7.94 18.54 7.11
CA TYR A 164 -9.12 17.71 6.88
C TYR A 164 -10.38 18.36 7.46
N PHE A 165 -11.40 18.48 6.63
CA PHE A 165 -12.77 18.83 7.02
C PHE A 165 -13.75 18.04 6.13
N PRO A 166 -15.00 17.84 6.57
CA PRO A 166 -16.01 17.19 5.73
C PRO A 166 -16.23 17.98 4.44
N GLU A 167 -16.27 17.29 3.31
CA GLU A 167 -16.53 17.89 1.99
C GLU A 167 -17.93 18.53 1.97
N PRO A 168 -18.06 19.86 1.87
CA PRO A 168 -19.34 20.55 1.93
C PRO A 168 -20.24 20.24 0.72
N ASP A 169 -19.65 19.91 -0.43
CA ASP A 169 -20.41 19.65 -1.66
C ASP A 169 -20.98 18.23 -1.70
N LEU A 170 -20.51 17.33 -0.83
CA LEU A 170 -20.96 15.94 -0.74
C LEU A 170 -21.70 15.69 0.57
N LEU A 171 -22.98 15.33 0.46
CA LEU A 171 -23.75 14.84 1.61
C LEU A 171 -23.18 13.51 2.10
N PRO A 172 -23.29 13.21 3.41
CA PRO A 172 -22.85 11.93 3.96
C PRO A 172 -23.51 10.74 3.23
N ILE A 173 -22.70 9.78 2.83
CA ILE A 173 -23.17 8.54 2.21
C ILE A 173 -23.68 7.61 3.30
N ILE A 174 -24.98 7.30 3.27
CA ILE A 174 -25.62 6.36 4.20
C ILE A 174 -25.71 5.01 3.52
N ILE A 175 -25.04 4.00 4.09
CA ILE A 175 -25.10 2.61 3.66
C ILE A 175 -25.89 1.84 4.72
N ASP A 176 -27.12 1.46 4.39
CA ASP A 176 -27.98 0.69 5.29
C ASP A 176 -27.69 -0.82 5.23
N ALA A 177 -28.28 -1.56 6.16
CA ALA A 177 -28.10 -3.00 6.26
C ALA A 177 -28.68 -3.74 5.04
N GLU A 178 -29.75 -3.22 4.44
CA GLU A 178 -30.40 -3.83 3.27
C GLU A 178 -29.48 -3.77 2.06
N TYR A 179 -28.82 -2.65 1.83
CA TYR A 179 -27.80 -2.49 0.79
C TYR A 179 -26.62 -3.45 1.01
N ILE A 180 -26.14 -3.58 2.25
CA ILE A 180 -25.05 -4.51 2.58
C ILE A 180 -25.46 -5.95 2.27
N GLU A 181 -26.66 -6.37 2.67
CA GLU A 181 -27.15 -7.73 2.39
C GLU A 181 -27.39 -7.96 0.90
N ALA A 182 -27.90 -6.97 0.17
CA ALA A 182 -28.06 -7.04 -1.27
C ALA A 182 -26.71 -7.25 -1.97
N VAL A 183 -25.68 -6.47 -1.60
CA VAL A 183 -24.31 -6.66 -2.13
C VAL A 183 -23.76 -8.02 -1.71
N ARG A 184 -23.98 -8.46 -0.47
CA ARG A 184 -23.54 -9.79 0.00
C ARG A 184 -24.11 -10.93 -0.84
N ALA A 185 -25.37 -10.82 -1.25
CA ALA A 185 -26.01 -11.80 -2.11
C ALA A 185 -25.41 -11.85 -3.53
N THR A 186 -24.75 -10.79 -3.99
CA THR A 186 -24.05 -10.77 -5.29
C THR A 186 -22.68 -11.42 -5.26
N TYR A 187 -22.11 -11.70 -4.07
CA TYR A 187 -20.77 -12.26 -4.01
C TYR A 187 -20.74 -13.63 -4.69
N PRO A 188 -19.86 -13.82 -5.69
CA PRO A 188 -19.60 -15.15 -6.20
C PRO A 188 -19.06 -16.00 -5.04
N SER A 189 -19.48 -17.26 -4.96
CA SER A 189 -19.09 -18.18 -3.87
C SER A 189 -17.56 -18.24 -3.75
N CYS A 190 -16.97 -17.50 -2.81
CA CYS A 190 -15.52 -17.29 -2.81
C CYS A 190 -14.79 -18.59 -2.55
N ARG A 191 -13.70 -18.87 -3.29
CA ARG A 191 -12.77 -19.99 -2.98
C ARG A 191 -12.24 -19.93 -1.54
N CYS A 192 -12.15 -18.73 -0.97
CA CYS A 192 -11.74 -18.49 0.41
C CYS A 192 -12.77 -18.95 1.45
N GLN A 193 -14.06 -18.97 1.11
CA GLN A 193 -15.09 -19.60 1.96
C GLN A 193 -14.98 -21.13 1.91
N ALA A 194 -14.63 -21.70 0.76
CA ALA A 194 -14.50 -23.16 0.60
C ALA A 194 -13.31 -23.77 1.37
N SER A 195 -12.23 -23.01 1.62
CA SER A 195 -11.09 -23.45 2.43
C SER A 195 -11.24 -23.18 3.93
N ALA A 196 -12.11 -22.24 4.33
CA ALA A 196 -12.42 -21.95 5.73
C ALA A 196 -13.56 -22.84 6.30
N LEU A 197 -14.27 -23.55 5.42
CA LEU A 197 -15.32 -24.53 5.74
C LEU A 197 -14.83 -26.00 5.66
N ARG A 198 -13.50 -26.22 5.65
CA ARG A 198 -12.88 -27.55 5.77
C ARG A 198 -11.96 -27.60 6.96
#